data_AF-A0A6J3C3T7-F1
#
_entry.id   AF-A0A6J3C3T7-F1
#
_cell.length_a   1.000
_cell.length_b   1.000
_cell.length_c   1.000
_cell.angle_alpha   90.00
_cell.angle_beta   90.00
_cell.angle_gamma   90.00
#
_symmetry.space_group_name_H-M   'P 1'
#
loop_
_entity.id
_entity.type
_entity.pdbx_description
1 polymer ?
#
loop_
_entity_poly.entity_id
_entity_poly.type
_entity_poly.pdbx_seq_one_letter_code
_entity_poly.pdbx_strand_id
1 'polypeptide(L)'
;MFVIITTLFILECIYGRLIVNNGTFIMNKTLLVDDLPYLTERDCYSCLRVYVPLCASDNKTYVNECKFNCVNKKRPEKEQAKILR
;
A
#
# COMPACT_ATOMS: atom_id res chain seq x y z
N MET A 1 5.12 15.89 18.10
CA MET A 1 4.18 14.78 18.41
C MET A 1 3.37 14.35 17.19
N PHE A 2 2.69 15.27 16.46
CA PHE A 2 1.89 14.94 15.26
C PHE A 2 2.67 14.21 14.13
N VAL A 3 3.90 14.62 13.83
CA VAL A 3 4.73 13.99 12.76
C VAL A 3 5.10 12.54 13.08
N ILE A 4 5.31 12.22 14.36
CA ILE A 4 5.65 10.85 14.79
C ILE A 4 4.42 9.95 14.64
N ILE A 5 3.22 10.48 14.90
CA ILE A 5 1.98 9.74 14.75
C ILE A 5 1.70 9.46 13.26
N THR A 6 1.91 10.44 12.37
CA THR A 6 1.71 10.24 10.93
C THR A 6 2.71 9.27 10.33
N THR A 7 3.99 9.31 10.74
CA THR A 7 4.99 8.34 10.27
C THR A 7 4.70 6.92 10.75
N LEU A 8 4.20 6.74 11.97
CA LEU A 8 3.75 5.45 12.49
C LEU A 8 2.58 4.88 11.66
N PHE A 9 1.57 5.69 11.34
CA PHE A 9 0.46 5.28 10.47
C PHE A 9 0.94 4.85 9.07
N ILE A 10 1.90 5.57 8.49
CA ILE A 10 2.47 5.22 7.19
C ILE A 10 3.21 3.87 7.26
N LEU A 11 3.98 3.63 8.32
CA LEU A 11 4.69 2.37 8.55
C LEU A 11 3.71 1.21 8.71
N GLU A 12 2.67 1.37 9.54
CA GLU A 12 1.62 0.34 9.70
C GLU A 12 0.87 0.06 8.40
N CYS A 13 0.65 1.07 7.57
CA CYS A 13 -0.03 0.91 6.30
C CYS A 13 0.85 0.22 5.24
N ILE A 14 2.16 0.51 5.20
CA ILE A 14 3.08 -0.11 4.24
C ILE A 14 3.38 -1.56 4.63
N TYR A 15 3.66 -1.76 5.91
CA TYR A 15 4.22 -3.01 6.42
C TYR A 15 3.20 -3.88 7.17
N GLY A 16 2.00 -3.36 7.44
CA GLY A 16 1.01 -4.02 8.28
C GLY A 16 1.29 -3.82 9.78
N ARG A 17 0.37 -4.31 10.61
CA ARG A 17 0.57 -4.37 12.06
C ARG A 17 1.57 -5.48 12.39
N LEU A 18 2.59 -5.15 13.19
CA LEU A 18 3.51 -6.12 13.77
C LEU A 18 2.76 -6.95 14.82
N ILE A 19 2.62 -8.24 14.59
CA ILE A 19 2.07 -9.18 15.57
C ILE A 19 3.19 -10.10 16.03
N VAL A 20 3.50 -10.08 17.32
CA VAL A 20 4.45 -11.00 17.95
C VAL A 20 3.69 -12.23 18.41
N ASN A 21 3.84 -13.36 17.71
CA ASN A 21 3.29 -14.64 18.13
C ASN A 21 4.44 -15.62 18.40
N ASN A 22 4.68 -15.96 19.66
CA ASN A 22 5.67 -16.97 20.09
C ASN A 22 7.02 -16.87 19.37
N GLY A 23 7.64 -15.68 19.40
CA GLY A 23 8.96 -15.43 18.81
C GLY A 23 8.99 -15.30 17.29
N THR A 24 7.85 -15.42 16.61
CA THR A 24 7.72 -15.17 15.18
C THR A 24 7.22 -13.75 14.95
N PHE A 25 7.99 -12.98 14.17
CA PHE A 25 7.59 -11.66 13.70
C PHE A 25 6.64 -11.84 12.51
N ILE A 26 5.33 -11.79 12.77
CA ILE A 26 4.32 -11.90 11.72
C ILE A 26 3.91 -10.48 11.34
N MET A 27 4.29 -10.07 10.14
CA MET A 27 3.63 -8.96 9.46
C MET A 27 2.26 -9.50 9.04
N ASN A 28 1.15 -8.94 9.55
CA ASN A 28 -0.21 -9.35 9.13
C ASN A 28 -0.54 -8.99 7.66
N LYS A 29 0.47 -8.52 6.93
CA LYS A 29 0.54 -8.55 5.48
C LYS A 29 1.72 -9.45 5.15
N THR A 30 1.44 -10.74 5.05
CA THR A 30 2.43 -11.79 4.84
C THR A 30 3.28 -11.43 3.61
N LEU A 31 4.56 -11.09 3.82
CA LEU A 31 5.52 -10.92 2.73
C LEU A 31 5.95 -12.32 2.23
N LEU A 32 4.98 -13.17 1.89
CA LEU A 32 5.20 -14.36 1.10
C LEU A 32 4.93 -13.98 -0.36
N VAL A 33 5.70 -14.60 -1.24
CA VAL A 33 5.79 -14.36 -2.69
C VAL A 33 4.43 -14.48 -3.43
N ASP A 34 3.34 -14.80 -2.73
CA ASP A 34 2.01 -15.06 -3.28
C ASP A 34 0.90 -14.05 -2.87
N ASP A 35 1.19 -13.07 -2.00
CA ASP A 35 0.24 -11.98 -1.63
C ASP A 35 0.52 -10.66 -2.36
N LEU A 36 1.20 -10.69 -3.51
CA LEU A 36 1.05 -9.61 -4.49
C LEU A 36 -0.45 -9.52 -4.81
N PRO A 37 -1.13 -8.36 -4.64
CA PRO A 37 -2.53 -8.25 -5.02
C PRO A 37 -2.65 -8.77 -6.43
N TYR A 38 -3.38 -9.89 -6.58
CA TYR A 38 -3.54 -10.57 -7.85
C TYR A 38 -3.86 -9.50 -8.89
N LEU A 39 -2.99 -9.36 -9.89
CA LEU A 39 -3.06 -8.33 -10.94
C LEU A 39 -4.32 -8.55 -11.80
N THR A 40 -5.49 -8.38 -11.21
CA THR A 40 -6.77 -8.24 -11.91
C THR A 40 -6.96 -6.82 -12.43
N GLU A 41 -5.96 -5.96 -12.28
CA GLU A 41 -5.90 -4.72 -13.04
C GLU A 41 -5.26 -4.98 -14.39
N ARG A 42 -6.07 -5.47 -15.33
CA ARG A 42 -5.80 -5.53 -16.79
C ARG A 42 -5.57 -4.16 -17.45
N ASP A 43 -5.21 -3.17 -16.65
CA ASP A 43 -5.74 -1.83 -16.82
C ASP A 43 -4.65 -0.76 -16.59
N CYS A 44 -3.46 -1.16 -16.12
CA CYS A 44 -2.29 -0.31 -15.86
C CYS A 44 -1.00 -0.96 -16.37
N TYR A 45 -1.02 -1.51 -17.59
CA TYR A 45 0.09 -2.28 -18.18
C TYR A 45 1.33 -1.42 -18.50
N SER A 46 1.17 -0.10 -18.61
CA SER A 46 2.26 0.84 -18.85
C SER A 46 3.14 1.11 -17.63
N CYS A 47 2.70 0.71 -16.42
CA CYS A 47 3.48 0.90 -15.21
C CYS A 47 4.54 -0.19 -15.03
N LEU A 48 5.78 0.23 -14.76
CA LEU A 48 6.86 -0.69 -14.41
C LEU A 48 6.52 -1.46 -13.13
N ARG A 49 6.94 -2.72 -13.06
CA ARG A 49 6.80 -3.59 -11.88
C ARG A 49 7.93 -3.32 -10.87
N VAL A 50 8.08 -2.07 -10.45
CA VAL A 50 9.05 -1.68 -9.42
C VAL A 50 8.34 -1.65 -8.06
N TYR A 51 8.95 -2.26 -7.05
CA TYR A 51 8.45 -2.24 -5.67
C TYR A 51 8.98 -1.02 -4.93
N VAL A 52 8.18 0.04 -4.88
CA VAL A 52 8.40 1.24 -4.07
C VAL A 52 7.08 1.51 -3.36
N PRO A 53 6.79 0.80 -2.25
CA PRO A 53 5.47 0.79 -1.68
C PRO A 53 5.13 2.16 -1.08
N LEU A 54 3.89 2.59 -1.28
CA LEU A 54 3.35 3.81 -0.69
C LEU A 54 2.02 3.54 -0.03
N CYS A 55 1.70 4.30 1.02
CA CYS A 55 0.37 4.32 1.61
C CYS A 55 -0.45 5.46 1.01
N ALA A 56 -1.74 5.21 0.76
CA ALA A 56 -2.69 6.24 0.36
C ALA A 56 -3.79 6.45 1.41
N SER A 57 -4.55 7.55 1.26
CA SER A 57 -5.58 7.99 2.19
C SER A 57 -6.80 7.06 2.27
N ASP A 58 -6.87 6.06 1.39
CA ASP A 58 -7.85 4.96 1.45
C ASP A 58 -7.34 3.77 2.29
N ASN A 59 -6.25 3.97 3.04
CA ASN A 59 -5.60 2.97 3.89
C ASN A 59 -5.13 1.73 3.10
N LYS A 60 -4.83 1.89 1.80
CA LYS A 60 -4.28 0.85 0.94
C LYS A 60 -2.82 1.15 0.61
N THR A 61 -2.03 0.08 0.56
CA THR A 61 -0.66 0.12 0.03
C THR A 61 -0.68 -0.13 -1.47
N TYR A 62 -0.02 0.72 -2.23
CA TYR A 62 0.19 0.54 -3.67
C TYR A 62 1.65 0.19 -3.93
N VAL A 63 1.89 -0.69 -4.92
CA VAL A 63 3.24 -1.22 -5.24
C VAL A 63 4.22 -0.13 -5.68
N ASN A 64 3.71 0.91 -6.33
CA ASN A 64 4.42 2.13 -6.70
C ASN A 64 3.43 3.25 -7.07
N GLU A 65 3.97 4.45 -7.25
CA GLU A 65 3.22 5.66 -7.60
C GLU A 65 2.49 5.56 -8.95
N CYS A 66 3.11 4.95 -9.97
CA CYS A 66 2.45 4.77 -11.27
C CYS A 66 1.17 3.94 -11.13
N LYS A 67 1.24 2.84 -10.38
CA LYS A 67 0.10 1.96 -10.13
C LYS A 67 -0.99 2.68 -9.35
N PHE A 68 -0.63 3.40 -8.29
CA PHE A 68 -1.56 4.26 -7.55
C PHE A 68 -2.30 5.22 -8.48
N ASN A 69 -1.58 6.00 -9.28
CA ASN A 69 -2.17 7.01 -10.15
C ASN A 69 -3.11 6.40 -11.21
N CYS A 70 -2.72 5.25 -11.78
CA CYS A 70 -3.54 4.58 -12.77
C CYS A 70 -4.87 4.08 -12.19
N VAL A 71 -4.85 3.48 -10.99
CA VAL A 71 -6.06 3.04 -10.28
C VAL A 71 -6.91 4.24 -9.87
N ASN A 72 -6.26 5.26 -9.29
CA ASN A 72 -6.93 6.43 -8.75
C ASN A 72 -7.68 7.20 -9.84
N LYS A 73 -7.11 7.31 -11.05
CA LYS A 73 -7.74 7.97 -12.20
C LYS A 73 -9.04 7.29 -12.66
N LYS A 74 -9.23 6.00 -12.35
CA LYS A 74 -10.43 5.23 -12.72
C LYS A 74 -11.55 5.34 -11.70
N ARG A 75 -11.28 5.91 -10.54
CA ARG A 75 -12.27 6.09 -9.46
C ARG A 75 -13.11 7.33 -9.73
N PRO A 76 -14.39 7.34 -9.30
CA PRO A 76 -15.16 8.57 -9.19
C PRO A 76 -14.37 9.63 -8.42
N GLU A 77 -14.48 10.90 -8.80
CA GLU A 77 -13.71 12.00 -8.19
C GLU A 77 -13.84 12.05 -6.66
N LYS A 78 -15.05 11.80 -6.14
CA LYS A 78 -15.37 11.71 -4.71
C LYS A 78 -14.66 10.57 -3.96
N GLU A 79 -14.15 9.57 -4.66
CA GLU A 79 -13.51 8.37 -4.12
C GLU A 79 -12.00 8.32 -4.38
N GLN A 80 -11.44 9.36 -5.01
CA GLN A 80 -10.01 9.45 -5.26
C GLN A 80 -9.24 9.57 -3.94
N ALA A 81 -8.24 8.71 -3.79
CA ALA A 81 -7.31 8.72 -2.67
C ALA A 81 -6.15 9.69 -2.94
N LYS A 82 -5.40 10.02 -1.90
CA LYS A 82 -4.17 10.83 -1.93
C LYS A 82 -3.02 10.02 -1.35
N ILE A 83 -1.82 10.18 -1.91
CA ILE A 83 -0.62 9.59 -1.31
C ILE A 83 -0.37 10.27 0.04
N LEU A 84 -0.17 9.46 1.09
CA LEU A 84 0.23 9.96 2.40
C LEU A 84 1.76 10.11 2.41
N ARG A 85 2.25 11.30 2.76
CA ARG A 85 3.67 11.65 2.86
C ARG A 85 3.97 12.18 4.26
#